data_AF-A0A252BQA8-F1
#
_entry.id   AF-A0A252BQA8-F1
#
_cell.length_a   1.000
_cell.length_b   1.000
_cell.length_c   1.000
_cell.angle_alpha   90.00
_cell.angle_beta   90.00
_cell.angle_gamma   90.00
#
_symmetry.space_group_name_H-M   'P 1'
#
loop_
_entity.id
_entity.type
_entity.pdbx_description
1 polymer ?
#
loop_
_entity_poly.entity_id
_entity_poly.type
_entity_poly.pdbx_seq_one_letter_code
_entity_poly.pdbx_strand_id
1 'polypeptide(L)'
;MRPLYGLVLAGGVSARMGQDKAELSYHGAPQLQVAYETLSPLVERCFVSVRPAQKEDPLRARFPQIVDTVAVDGPAAGLLSAHQAFPEAAWLVLACDLPLLDQVTLETLIAARDDQHVAVAYRSEHDGLPEPLCAIWEPRALDALALQVEGGRKCPRKLLINSQTLLLSPRTVGALDNINTPEERASVSRRLGGQMIRLDVEYFAQMRELAGQKMETVETHFGTVGPLYEQLKEKYGFPFEADRLRVALNGDFAPWTQPLKSGDHVVFIPPVTGG
;
A
#
# COMPACT_ATOMS: atom_id res chain seq x y z
N MET A 1 -16.39 -19.03 10.10
CA MET A 1 -15.72 -17.72 10.23
C MET A 1 -16.76 -16.64 10.43
N ARG A 2 -16.41 -15.60 11.19
CA ARG A 2 -17.27 -14.42 11.42
C ARG A 2 -17.41 -13.59 10.14
N PRO A 3 -18.50 -12.82 9.96
CA PRO A 3 -18.62 -11.94 8.81
C PRO A 3 -17.46 -10.96 8.77
N LEU A 4 -17.01 -10.63 7.55
CA LEU A 4 -15.91 -9.70 7.33
C LEU A 4 -16.44 -8.42 6.71
N TYR A 5 -16.31 -7.31 7.44
CA TYR A 5 -16.67 -5.97 6.98
C TYR A 5 -15.43 -5.14 6.70
N GLY A 6 -15.54 -4.19 5.77
CA GLY A 6 -14.50 -3.24 5.42
C GLY A 6 -14.67 -1.92 6.17
N LEU A 7 -13.56 -1.36 6.64
CA LEU A 7 -13.52 -0.02 7.23
C LEU A 7 -12.39 0.80 6.63
N VAL A 8 -12.74 1.85 5.86
CA VAL A 8 -11.78 2.86 5.41
C VAL A 8 -11.70 3.98 6.45
N LEU A 9 -10.50 4.21 6.99
CA LEU A 9 -10.26 5.25 8.00
C LEU A 9 -10.05 6.61 7.34
N ALA A 10 -11.09 7.46 7.36
CA ALA A 10 -11.08 8.80 6.77
C ALA A 10 -11.26 9.92 7.80
N GLY A 11 -11.19 9.61 9.09
CA GLY A 11 -11.35 10.56 10.20
C GLY A 11 -10.11 11.43 10.49
N GLY A 12 -9.05 11.39 9.68
CA GLY A 12 -7.86 12.21 9.90
C GLY A 12 -8.12 13.70 9.65
N VAL A 13 -7.56 14.58 10.50
CA VAL A 13 -7.45 16.02 10.20
C VAL A 13 -6.02 16.26 9.74
N SER A 14 -5.85 16.66 8.49
CA SER A 14 -4.54 16.82 7.87
C SER A 14 -3.86 18.11 8.36
N ALA A 15 -3.30 18.09 9.57
CA ALA A 15 -2.80 19.28 10.26
C ALA A 15 -1.53 19.91 9.63
N ARG A 16 -0.80 19.17 8.78
CA ARG A 16 0.52 19.59 8.25
C ARG A 16 0.51 20.01 6.77
N MET A 17 -0.55 19.70 6.02
CA MET A 17 -0.60 19.88 4.56
C MET A 17 -1.66 20.88 4.09
N GLY A 18 -2.45 21.46 5.00
CA GLY A 18 -3.49 22.44 4.67
C GLY A 18 -4.64 21.92 3.80
N GLN A 19 -4.64 20.64 3.43
CA GLN A 19 -5.64 19.95 2.62
C GLN A 19 -5.96 18.58 3.21
N ASP A 20 -7.25 18.23 3.24
CA ASP A 20 -7.74 16.94 3.72
C ASP A 20 -7.12 15.80 2.90
N LYS A 21 -6.52 14.81 3.58
CA LYS A 21 -5.88 13.66 2.95
C LYS A 21 -6.87 12.83 2.13
N ALA A 22 -8.12 12.77 2.57
CA ALA A 22 -9.18 12.03 1.87
C ALA A 22 -9.45 12.59 0.46
N GLU A 23 -9.23 13.89 0.26
CA GLU A 23 -9.48 14.60 -1.00
C GLU A 23 -8.31 14.53 -1.98
N LEU A 24 -7.14 14.06 -1.54
CA LEU A 24 -5.97 13.99 -2.39
C LEU A 24 -6.23 13.06 -3.57
N SER A 25 -5.90 13.52 -4.77
CA SER A 25 -6.15 12.77 -5.99
C SER A 25 -4.82 12.40 -6.64
N TYR A 26 -4.52 11.10 -6.66
CA TYR A 26 -3.32 10.55 -7.33
C TYR A 26 -3.70 9.76 -8.59
N HIS A 27 -4.91 9.19 -8.61
CA HIS A 27 -5.45 8.35 -9.69
C HIS A 27 -6.53 9.08 -10.50
N GLY A 28 -6.56 10.42 -10.48
CA GLY A 28 -7.67 11.21 -11.04
C GLY A 28 -8.97 11.15 -10.22
N ALA A 29 -8.97 10.41 -9.09
CA ALA A 29 -10.05 10.34 -8.12
C ALA A 29 -9.52 10.57 -6.68
N PRO A 30 -10.36 11.04 -5.75
CA PRO A 30 -9.99 11.19 -4.34
C PRO A 30 -9.53 9.86 -3.73
N GLN A 31 -8.51 9.88 -2.89
CA GLN A 31 -7.95 8.67 -2.28
C GLN A 31 -8.96 7.91 -1.43
N LEU A 32 -9.87 8.61 -0.76
CA LEU A 32 -10.97 7.94 -0.06
C LEU A 32 -11.81 7.08 -1.02
N GLN A 33 -12.11 7.60 -2.20
CA GLN A 33 -12.87 6.87 -3.21
C GLN A 33 -12.09 5.63 -3.68
N VAL A 34 -10.80 5.78 -3.99
CA VAL A 34 -9.94 4.66 -4.42
C VAL A 34 -9.84 3.58 -3.34
N ALA A 35 -9.60 3.96 -2.09
CA ALA A 35 -9.51 3.02 -0.97
C ALA A 35 -10.84 2.27 -0.75
N TYR A 36 -11.98 2.96 -0.84
CA TYR A 36 -13.29 2.34 -0.72
C TYR A 36 -13.59 1.39 -1.88
N GLU A 37 -13.31 1.79 -3.12
CA GLU A 37 -13.52 0.98 -4.32
C GLU A 37 -12.60 -0.25 -4.36
N THR A 38 -11.40 -0.17 -3.78
CA THR A 38 -10.48 -1.31 -3.65
C THR A 38 -10.94 -2.30 -2.58
N LEU A 39 -11.47 -1.79 -1.46
CA LEU A 39 -11.87 -2.60 -0.31
C LEU A 39 -13.26 -3.23 -0.46
N SER A 40 -14.23 -2.47 -0.96
CA SER A 40 -15.65 -2.85 -0.95
C SER A 40 -16.02 -4.14 -1.69
N PRO A 41 -15.36 -4.54 -2.81
CA PRO A 41 -15.68 -5.79 -3.50
C PRO A 41 -15.26 -7.04 -2.71
N LEU A 42 -14.38 -6.90 -1.72
CA LEU A 42 -13.75 -8.00 -0.98
C LEU A 42 -14.46 -8.36 0.33
N VAL A 43 -15.49 -7.59 0.71
CA VAL A 43 -16.14 -7.67 2.04
C VAL A 43 -17.66 -7.65 1.90
N GLU A 44 -18.36 -8.18 2.90
CA GLU A 44 -19.83 -8.27 2.88
C GLU A 44 -20.50 -6.88 2.98
N ARG A 45 -19.89 -5.99 3.76
CA ARG A 45 -20.31 -4.60 3.95
C ARG A 45 -19.08 -3.73 4.11
N CYS A 46 -19.08 -2.55 3.52
CA CYS A 46 -17.96 -1.61 3.59
C CYS A 46 -18.43 -0.25 4.11
N PHE A 47 -17.61 0.38 4.95
CA PHE A 47 -17.91 1.66 5.57
C PHE A 47 -16.71 2.59 5.54
N VAL A 48 -16.98 3.89 5.62
CA VAL A 48 -16.00 4.94 5.88
C VAL A 48 -16.15 5.42 7.32
N SER A 49 -15.07 5.37 8.10
CA SER A 49 -15.01 6.01 9.43
C SER A 49 -14.81 7.52 9.28
N VAL A 50 -15.68 8.28 9.94
CA VAL A 50 -15.72 9.75 9.87
C VAL A 50 -15.89 10.34 11.27
N ARG A 51 -15.28 11.50 11.52
CA ARG A 51 -15.60 12.27 12.74
C ARG A 51 -17.01 12.83 12.67
N PRO A 52 -17.67 13.12 13.81
CA PRO A 52 -18.98 13.78 13.84
C PRO A 52 -19.06 15.05 12.98
N ALA A 53 -18.02 15.89 12.99
CA ALA A 53 -17.94 17.11 12.20
C ALA A 53 -17.76 16.88 10.69
N GLN A 54 -17.37 15.67 10.27
CA GLN A 54 -17.12 15.28 8.87
C GLN A 54 -18.28 14.47 8.28
N LYS A 55 -19.36 14.23 9.04
CA LYS A 55 -20.49 13.40 8.58
C LYS A 55 -21.13 13.94 7.29
N GLU A 56 -21.36 15.25 7.26
CA GLU A 56 -22.00 15.96 6.15
C GLU A 56 -21.00 16.43 5.07
N ASP A 57 -19.73 16.01 5.17
CA ASP A 57 -18.72 16.31 4.15
C ASP A 57 -19.14 15.71 2.79
N PRO A 58 -19.18 16.49 1.70
CA PRO A 58 -19.70 16.03 0.40
C PRO A 58 -18.97 14.80 -0.15
N LEU A 59 -17.66 14.65 0.10
CA LEU A 59 -16.91 13.50 -0.36
C LEU A 59 -17.28 12.25 0.46
N ARG A 60 -17.25 12.35 1.79
CA ARG A 60 -17.55 11.22 2.69
C ARG A 60 -19.02 10.80 2.67
N ALA A 61 -19.94 11.73 2.46
CA ALA A 61 -21.39 11.47 2.42
C ALA A 61 -21.81 10.56 1.26
N ARG A 62 -20.92 10.31 0.29
CA ARG A 62 -21.14 9.40 -0.85
C ARG A 62 -21.11 7.92 -0.47
N PHE A 63 -20.59 7.57 0.71
CA PHE A 63 -20.36 6.19 1.14
C PHE A 63 -21.15 5.86 2.42
N PRO A 64 -21.44 4.58 2.71
CA PRO A 64 -21.92 4.18 4.02
C PRO A 64 -20.91 4.57 5.10
N GLN A 65 -21.39 5.18 6.20
CA GLN A 65 -20.51 5.75 7.22
C GLN A 65 -20.63 5.02 8.56
N ILE A 66 -19.51 4.97 9.28
CA ILE A 66 -19.45 4.83 10.73
C ILE A 66 -18.99 6.17 11.28
N VAL A 67 -19.84 6.83 12.07
CA VAL A 67 -19.46 8.06 12.77
C VAL A 67 -18.73 7.68 14.04
N ASP A 68 -17.55 8.25 14.26
CA ASP A 68 -16.73 7.96 15.45
C ASP A 68 -17.47 8.44 16.72
N THR A 69 -17.91 7.49 17.55
CA THR A 69 -18.61 7.72 18.83
C THR A 69 -17.69 7.59 20.03
N VAL A 70 -16.56 6.89 19.87
CA VAL A 70 -15.61 6.63 20.95
C VAL A 70 -14.66 7.81 21.12
N ALA A 71 -14.65 8.40 22.31
CA ALA A 71 -13.84 9.57 22.66
C ALA A 71 -12.35 9.22 22.87
N VAL A 72 -11.68 8.83 21.79
CA VAL A 72 -10.23 8.57 21.75
C VAL A 72 -9.65 9.23 20.50
N ASP A 73 -8.38 9.65 20.54
CA ASP A 73 -7.75 10.18 19.34
C ASP A 73 -7.22 9.07 18.43
N GLY A 74 -7.27 9.36 17.13
CA GLY A 74 -6.59 8.57 16.11
C GLY A 74 -7.41 7.34 15.67
N PRO A 75 -6.77 6.37 15.01
CA PRO A 75 -7.46 5.27 14.34
C PRO A 75 -8.24 4.35 15.29
N ALA A 76 -7.90 4.34 16.58
CA ALA A 76 -8.66 3.61 17.60
C ALA A 76 -10.12 4.09 17.69
N ALA A 77 -10.42 5.35 17.38
CA ALA A 77 -11.78 5.87 17.42
C ALA A 77 -12.67 5.17 16.40
N GLY A 78 -12.21 5.10 15.15
CA GLY A 78 -12.92 4.43 14.06
C GLY A 78 -13.06 2.93 14.31
N LEU A 79 -11.97 2.26 14.70
CA LEU A 79 -11.98 0.81 15.02
C LEU A 79 -13.01 0.47 16.09
N LEU A 80 -12.99 1.20 17.21
CA LEU A 80 -13.87 0.91 18.33
C LEU A 80 -15.32 1.34 18.06
N SER A 81 -15.54 2.41 17.28
CA SER A 81 -16.90 2.80 16.88
C SER A 81 -17.52 1.80 15.91
N ALA A 82 -16.71 1.25 15.01
CA ALA A 82 -17.12 0.16 14.11
C ALA A 82 -17.46 -1.11 14.91
N HIS A 83 -16.60 -1.47 15.87
CA HIS A 83 -16.85 -2.59 16.80
C HIS A 83 -18.13 -2.41 17.61
N GLN A 84 -18.40 -1.20 18.13
CA GLN A 84 -19.65 -0.91 18.84
C GLN A 84 -20.89 -1.08 17.95
N ALA A 85 -20.80 -0.69 16.67
CA ALA A 85 -21.90 -0.82 15.73
C ALA A 85 -22.16 -2.28 15.31
N PHE A 86 -21.09 -3.07 15.15
CA PHE A 86 -21.17 -4.49 14.77
C PHE A 86 -20.20 -5.35 15.59
N PRO A 87 -20.56 -5.74 16.83
CA PRO A 87 -19.66 -6.43 17.76
C PRO A 87 -19.21 -7.82 17.30
N GLU A 88 -20.01 -8.49 16.46
CA GLU A 88 -19.74 -9.84 15.99
C GLU A 88 -18.93 -9.89 14.68
N ALA A 89 -18.69 -8.74 14.04
CA ALA A 89 -18.00 -8.66 12.76
C ALA A 89 -16.50 -8.53 12.93
N ALA A 90 -15.74 -9.24 12.10
CA ALA A 90 -14.34 -8.92 11.88
C ALA A 90 -14.21 -7.76 10.90
N TRP A 91 -13.11 -7.02 10.98
CA TRP A 91 -12.90 -5.80 10.21
C TRP A 91 -11.62 -5.87 9.40
N LEU A 92 -11.73 -5.82 8.08
CA LEU A 92 -10.62 -5.49 7.19
C LEU A 92 -10.51 -3.97 7.14
N VAL A 93 -9.45 -3.46 7.73
CA VAL A 93 -9.24 -2.03 7.98
C VAL A 93 -8.21 -1.51 6.99
N LEU A 94 -8.51 -0.34 6.42
CA LEU A 94 -7.64 0.33 5.47
C LEU A 94 -7.53 1.83 5.76
N ALA A 95 -6.32 2.37 5.88
CA ALA A 95 -6.08 3.80 5.86
C ALA A 95 -6.31 4.39 4.47
N CYS A 96 -6.88 5.60 4.40
CA CYS A 96 -7.10 6.29 3.13
C CYS A 96 -5.83 6.88 2.51
N ASP A 97 -4.66 6.81 3.14
CA ASP A 97 -3.40 7.39 2.66
C ASP A 97 -2.38 6.34 2.17
N LEU A 98 -2.88 5.22 1.66
CA LEU A 98 -2.11 4.11 1.05
C LEU A 98 -2.32 4.04 -0.48
N PRO A 99 -1.75 4.97 -1.25
CA PRO A 99 -2.09 5.16 -2.65
C PRO A 99 -1.48 4.10 -3.59
N LEU A 100 -0.51 3.32 -3.10
CA LEU A 100 0.17 2.23 -3.81
C LEU A 100 -0.43 0.85 -3.49
N LEU A 101 -1.46 0.79 -2.64
CA LEU A 101 -2.07 -0.47 -2.26
C LEU A 101 -2.78 -1.10 -3.45
N ASP A 102 -2.48 -2.37 -3.71
CA ASP A 102 -3.17 -3.18 -4.71
C ASP A 102 -4.21 -4.11 -4.07
N GLN A 103 -5.16 -4.58 -4.89
CA GLN A 103 -6.21 -5.50 -4.45
C GLN A 103 -5.64 -6.84 -3.96
N VAL A 104 -4.55 -7.32 -4.57
CA VAL A 104 -3.89 -8.59 -4.23
C VAL A 104 -3.37 -8.59 -2.79
N THR A 105 -2.93 -7.43 -2.30
CA THR A 105 -2.49 -7.21 -0.91
C THR A 105 -3.65 -7.44 0.06
N LEU A 106 -4.84 -6.92 -0.24
CA LEU A 106 -6.02 -7.16 0.59
C LEU A 106 -6.50 -8.63 0.52
N GLU A 107 -6.52 -9.22 -0.67
CA GLU A 107 -6.88 -10.63 -0.86
C GLU A 107 -5.94 -11.58 -0.09
N THR A 108 -4.66 -11.23 -0.03
CA THR A 108 -3.66 -12.01 0.73
C THR A 108 -3.94 -11.99 2.24
N LEU A 109 -4.38 -10.86 2.80
CA LEU A 109 -4.83 -10.81 4.20
C LEU A 109 -6.04 -11.72 4.43
N ILE A 110 -7.02 -11.66 3.53
CA ILE A 110 -8.26 -12.45 3.62
C ILE A 110 -7.94 -13.95 3.55
N ALA A 111 -7.09 -14.35 2.61
CA ALA A 111 -6.69 -15.75 2.43
C ALA A 111 -5.89 -16.31 3.62
N ALA A 112 -5.15 -15.46 4.34
CA ALA A 112 -4.39 -15.83 5.51
C ALA A 112 -5.21 -15.85 6.82
N ARG A 113 -6.45 -15.33 6.79
CA ARG A 113 -7.32 -15.28 7.97
C ARG A 113 -7.66 -16.69 8.46
N ASP A 114 -7.51 -16.90 9.77
CA ASP A 114 -7.81 -18.16 10.45
C ASP A 114 -8.53 -17.94 11.78
N ASP A 115 -8.89 -19.03 12.46
CA ASP A 115 -9.55 -18.99 13.78
C ASP A 115 -8.55 -19.04 14.97
N GLN A 116 -7.24 -19.03 14.71
CA GLN A 116 -6.17 -19.12 15.71
C GLN A 116 -5.63 -17.74 16.11
N HIS A 117 -5.62 -16.80 15.18
CA HIS A 117 -5.10 -15.45 15.38
C HIS A 117 -6.23 -14.45 15.61
N VAL A 118 -5.96 -13.43 16.43
CA VAL A 118 -6.93 -12.36 16.70
C VAL A 118 -6.81 -11.20 15.69
N ALA A 119 -5.75 -11.22 14.87
CA ALA A 119 -5.56 -10.28 13.79
C ALA A 119 -4.62 -10.87 12.73
N VAL A 120 -4.75 -10.38 11.50
CA VAL A 120 -3.78 -10.60 10.42
C VAL A 120 -3.30 -9.23 9.96
N ALA A 121 -1.98 -9.02 9.95
CA ALA A 121 -1.39 -7.74 9.56
C ALA A 121 -0.10 -7.97 8.76
N TYR A 122 0.32 -6.95 8.02
CA TYR A 122 1.63 -6.95 7.40
C TYR A 122 2.71 -6.47 8.36
N ARG A 123 3.96 -6.90 8.12
CA ARG A 123 5.13 -6.25 8.67
C ARG A 123 5.39 -4.96 7.90
N SER A 124 5.55 -3.86 8.62
CA SER A 124 6.03 -2.62 8.03
C SER A 124 7.46 -2.80 7.53
N GLU A 125 7.75 -2.32 6.33
CA GLU A 125 9.09 -2.37 5.74
C GLU A 125 10.08 -1.42 6.44
N HIS A 126 9.58 -0.47 7.26
CA HIS A 126 10.41 0.50 7.97
C HIS A 126 11.02 -0.05 9.27
N ASP A 127 10.25 -0.82 10.04
CA ASP A 127 10.67 -1.27 11.38
C ASP A 127 10.29 -2.73 11.69
N GLY A 128 9.68 -3.44 10.75
CA GLY A 128 9.28 -4.85 10.89
C GLY A 128 8.09 -5.09 11.83
N LEU A 129 7.52 -4.04 12.42
CA LEU A 129 6.39 -4.13 13.35
C LEU A 129 5.06 -4.15 12.58
N PRO A 130 3.97 -4.67 13.17
CA PRO A 130 2.69 -4.83 12.48
C PRO A 130 2.13 -3.50 11.93
N GLU A 131 1.57 -3.49 10.74
CA GLU A 131 0.83 -2.34 10.19
C GLU A 131 -0.65 -2.44 10.59
N PRO A 132 -1.13 -1.66 11.58
CA PRO A 132 -2.49 -1.80 12.08
C PRO A 132 -3.58 -1.23 11.15
N LEU A 133 -3.21 -0.39 10.18
CA LEU A 133 -4.15 0.32 9.30
C LEU A 133 -4.23 -0.31 7.90
N CYS A 134 -3.65 -1.49 7.72
CA CYS A 134 -3.90 -2.40 6.62
C CYS A 134 -3.88 -3.83 7.20
N ALA A 135 -4.97 -4.19 7.87
CA ALA A 135 -5.05 -5.39 8.69
C ALA A 135 -6.47 -5.91 8.87
N ILE A 136 -6.61 -7.21 9.14
CA ILE A 136 -7.85 -7.81 9.62
C ILE A 136 -7.81 -7.83 11.15
N TRP A 137 -8.88 -7.32 11.76
CA TRP A 137 -9.11 -7.29 13.20
C TRP A 137 -10.29 -8.19 13.56
N GLU A 138 -10.07 -9.22 14.37
CA GLU A 138 -11.17 -10.00 14.94
C GLU A 138 -11.82 -9.26 16.10
N PRO A 139 -13.12 -9.52 16.40
CA PRO A 139 -13.81 -8.95 17.56
C PRO A 139 -13.03 -9.01 18.86
N ARG A 140 -12.37 -10.15 19.12
CA ARG A 140 -11.56 -10.35 20.33
C ARG A 140 -10.37 -9.39 20.44
N ALA A 141 -9.75 -9.02 19.32
CA ALA A 141 -8.71 -7.99 19.32
C ALA A 141 -9.31 -6.61 19.60
N LEU A 142 -10.51 -6.32 19.08
CA LEU A 142 -11.18 -5.04 19.30
C LEU A 142 -11.70 -4.90 20.75
N ASP A 143 -12.14 -5.99 21.38
CA ASP A 143 -12.43 -6.03 22.82
C ASP A 143 -11.18 -5.68 23.64
N ALA A 144 -10.04 -6.28 23.29
CA ALA A 144 -8.77 -5.97 23.94
C ALA A 144 -8.32 -4.52 23.68
N LEU A 145 -8.61 -3.97 22.49
CA LEU A 145 -8.35 -2.57 22.17
C LEU A 145 -9.19 -1.63 23.02
N ALA A 146 -10.47 -1.95 23.24
CA ALA A 146 -11.36 -1.18 24.08
C ALA A 146 -10.80 -1.08 25.51
N LEU A 147 -10.44 -2.24 26.11
CA LEU A 147 -9.81 -2.29 27.44
C LEU A 147 -8.48 -1.53 27.49
N GLN A 148 -7.66 -1.63 26.43
CA GLN A 148 -6.40 -0.91 26.34
C GLN A 148 -6.61 0.62 26.36
N VAL A 149 -7.62 1.10 25.63
CA VAL A 149 -8.00 2.51 25.55
C VAL A 149 -8.55 3.02 26.88
N GLU A 150 -9.41 2.25 27.55
CA GLU A 150 -9.89 2.56 28.90
C GLU A 150 -8.72 2.72 29.90
N GLY A 151 -7.67 1.89 29.75
CA GLY A 151 -6.41 2.00 30.48
C GLY A 151 -5.47 3.12 30.01
N GLY A 152 -5.93 4.06 29.19
CA GLY A 152 -5.18 5.23 28.72
C GLY A 152 -4.19 4.96 27.57
N ARG A 153 -4.17 3.76 27.01
CA ARG A 153 -3.24 3.35 25.95
C ARG A 153 -3.98 3.22 24.61
N LYS A 154 -3.83 4.22 23.75
CA LYS A 154 -4.62 4.34 22.50
C LYS A 154 -3.98 3.84 21.20
N CYS A 155 -2.83 3.17 21.25
CA CYS A 155 -2.09 2.77 20.05
C CYS A 155 -2.52 1.37 19.55
N PRO A 156 -3.19 1.24 18.38
CA PRO A 156 -3.60 -0.06 17.86
C PRO A 156 -2.40 -0.94 17.51
N ARG A 157 -1.32 -0.36 16.99
CA ARG A 157 -0.08 -1.09 16.70
C ARG A 157 0.48 -1.83 17.91
N LYS A 158 0.45 -1.15 19.08
CA LYS A 158 0.94 -1.73 20.33
C LYS A 158 0.10 -2.90 20.78
N LEU A 159 -1.21 -2.87 20.52
CA LEU A 159 -2.06 -4.01 20.79
C LEU A 159 -1.68 -5.21 19.91
N LEU A 160 -1.50 -5.01 18.59
CA LEU A 160 -1.11 -6.08 17.67
C LEU A 160 0.22 -6.75 18.07
N ILE A 161 1.19 -5.96 18.51
CA ILE A 161 2.49 -6.45 19.01
C ILE A 161 2.31 -7.39 20.22
N ASN A 162 1.35 -7.09 21.09
CA ASN A 162 1.12 -7.84 22.33
C ASN A 162 -0.02 -8.85 22.22
N SER A 163 -0.45 -9.18 21.00
CA SER A 163 -1.56 -10.10 20.72
C SER A 163 -1.10 -11.23 19.80
N GLN A 164 -1.89 -12.30 19.72
CA GLN A 164 -1.66 -13.39 18.77
C GLN A 164 -2.03 -12.96 17.35
N THR A 165 -1.15 -12.16 16.74
CA THR A 165 -1.30 -11.57 15.40
C THR A 165 -0.49 -12.39 14.40
N LEU A 166 -1.13 -12.81 13.30
CA LEU A 166 -0.42 -13.39 12.16
C LEU A 166 0.23 -12.27 11.34
N LEU A 167 1.54 -12.35 11.15
CA LEU A 167 2.30 -11.34 10.41
C LEU A 167 2.76 -11.86 9.05
N LEU A 168 2.32 -11.16 8.00
CA LEU A 168 2.69 -11.42 6.62
C LEU A 168 3.76 -10.45 6.14
N SER A 169 4.47 -10.83 5.07
CA SER A 169 5.33 -9.91 4.32
C SER A 169 4.57 -9.38 3.11
N PRO A 170 4.60 -8.07 2.83
CA PRO A 170 4.00 -7.53 1.61
C PRO A 170 4.71 -8.12 0.38
N ARG A 171 3.93 -8.50 -0.64
CA ARG A 171 4.50 -8.98 -1.92
C ARG A 171 5.03 -7.84 -2.77
N THR A 172 4.41 -6.67 -2.65
CA THR A 172 4.72 -5.46 -3.39
C THR A 172 5.43 -4.48 -2.46
N VAL A 173 6.69 -4.13 -2.78
CA VAL A 173 7.48 -3.18 -2.01
C VAL A 173 6.83 -1.79 -2.05
N GLY A 174 6.63 -1.21 -0.88
CA GLY A 174 6.00 0.09 -0.67
C GLY A 174 4.48 0.12 -0.81
N ALA A 175 3.80 -1.03 -0.87
CA ALA A 175 2.33 -1.07 -0.93
C ALA A 175 1.66 -0.44 0.30
N LEU A 176 2.38 -0.39 1.42
CA LEU A 176 1.92 0.14 2.71
C LEU A 176 2.55 1.51 3.04
N ASP A 177 3.23 2.15 2.08
CA ASP A 177 3.84 3.45 2.29
C ASP A 177 2.78 4.54 2.41
N ASN A 178 2.70 5.16 3.59
CA ASN A 178 1.87 6.34 3.80
C ASN A 178 2.50 7.56 3.15
N ILE A 179 1.75 8.29 2.32
CA ILE A 179 2.22 9.58 1.79
C ILE A 179 1.84 10.72 2.72
N ASN A 180 2.85 11.30 3.34
CA ASN A 180 2.70 12.38 4.31
C ASN A 180 3.31 13.70 3.84
N THR A 181 4.27 13.68 2.91
CA THR A 181 4.99 14.88 2.44
C THR A 181 4.75 15.22 0.96
N PRO A 182 4.85 16.50 0.54
CA PRO A 182 4.76 16.88 -0.87
C PRO A 182 5.81 16.20 -1.76
N GLU A 183 7.00 15.94 -1.23
CA GLU A 183 8.10 15.26 -1.93
C GLU A 183 7.77 13.78 -2.21
N GLU A 184 7.20 13.08 -1.21
CA GLU A 184 6.65 11.72 -1.38
C GLU A 184 5.50 11.70 -2.40
N ARG A 185 4.69 12.76 -2.49
CA ARG A 185 3.66 12.86 -3.53
C ARG A 185 4.28 12.87 -4.92
N ALA A 186 5.34 13.65 -5.13
CA ALA A 186 5.99 13.72 -6.44
C ALA A 186 6.67 12.41 -6.85
N SER A 187 7.15 11.61 -5.89
CA SER A 187 7.70 10.27 -6.17
C SER A 187 6.60 9.26 -6.46
N VAL A 188 5.49 9.30 -5.73
CA VAL A 188 4.38 8.35 -5.93
C VAL A 188 3.52 8.72 -7.13
N SER A 189 3.27 9.99 -7.45
CA SER A 189 2.67 10.38 -8.73
C SER A 189 3.52 9.94 -9.92
N ARG A 190 4.84 9.78 -9.77
CA ARG A 190 5.71 9.15 -10.79
C ARG A 190 5.59 7.61 -10.83
N ARG A 191 5.28 6.96 -9.71
CA ARG A 191 5.00 5.50 -9.63
C ARG A 191 3.58 5.14 -10.09
N LEU A 192 2.60 6.02 -9.84
CA LEU A 192 1.17 5.84 -10.15
C LEU A 192 0.75 6.43 -11.50
N GLY A 193 1.46 7.46 -11.97
CA GLY A 193 1.28 8.03 -13.30
C GLY A 193 1.83 7.16 -14.44
N GLY A 194 2.51 6.05 -14.12
CA GLY A 194 2.81 5.02 -15.08
C GLY A 194 1.60 4.09 -15.20
N GLN A 195 0.83 4.21 -16.30
CA GLN A 195 0.04 3.08 -16.77
C GLN A 195 0.94 1.83 -16.76
N MET A 196 0.39 0.66 -16.46
CA MET A 196 1.14 -0.59 -16.62
C MET A 196 1.69 -0.63 -18.05
N ILE A 197 3.01 -0.56 -18.18
CA ILE A 197 3.71 -0.53 -19.45
C ILE A 197 4.38 -1.87 -19.67
N ARG A 198 4.27 -2.36 -20.90
CA ARG A 198 4.90 -3.59 -21.35
C ARG A 198 6.14 -3.21 -22.17
N LEU A 199 7.31 -3.66 -21.73
CA LEU A 199 8.61 -3.29 -22.28
C LEU A 199 9.36 -4.53 -22.72
N ASP A 200 10.19 -4.42 -23.76
CA ASP A 200 11.14 -5.48 -24.09
C ASP A 200 12.51 -5.10 -23.54
N VAL A 201 13.07 -5.94 -22.67
CA VAL A 201 14.37 -5.73 -22.04
C VAL A 201 15.37 -6.72 -22.59
N GLU A 202 16.49 -6.22 -23.12
CA GLU A 202 17.59 -7.03 -23.63
C GLU A 202 18.77 -7.06 -22.66
N TYR A 203 19.30 -8.26 -22.41
CA TYR A 203 20.40 -8.52 -21.50
C TYR A 203 21.68 -8.90 -22.25
N PHE A 204 22.81 -8.40 -21.76
CA PHE A 204 24.14 -8.68 -22.29
C PHE A 204 25.07 -9.24 -21.21
N ALA A 205 26.12 -9.94 -21.66
CA ALA A 205 27.19 -10.48 -20.83
C ALA A 205 26.66 -11.21 -19.58
N GLN A 206 27.22 -10.91 -18.41
CA GLN A 206 26.86 -11.55 -17.14
C GLN A 206 25.36 -11.40 -16.79
N MET A 207 24.69 -10.32 -17.21
CA MET A 207 23.25 -10.16 -16.95
C MET A 207 22.42 -11.19 -17.72
N ARG A 208 22.83 -11.54 -18.94
CA ARG A 208 22.17 -12.59 -19.73
C ARG A 208 22.33 -13.97 -19.09
N GLU A 209 23.50 -14.24 -18.51
CA GLU A 209 23.77 -15.50 -17.80
C GLU A 209 22.90 -15.63 -16.54
N LEU A 210 22.80 -14.55 -15.75
CA LEU A 210 21.99 -14.50 -14.55
C LEU A 210 20.48 -14.53 -14.84
N ALA A 211 20.03 -13.85 -15.89
CA ALA A 211 18.63 -13.86 -16.31
C ALA A 211 18.22 -15.19 -16.99
N GLY A 212 19.18 -15.97 -17.49
CA GLY A 212 18.94 -17.21 -18.25
C GLY A 212 18.32 -16.99 -19.64
N GLN A 213 18.09 -15.74 -20.04
CA GLN A 213 17.46 -15.36 -21.30
C GLN A 213 18.12 -14.11 -21.88
N LYS A 214 18.11 -14.00 -23.22
CA LYS A 214 18.69 -12.84 -23.91
C LYS A 214 17.77 -11.63 -23.84
N MET A 215 16.47 -11.85 -23.88
CA MET A 215 15.46 -10.81 -23.93
C MET A 215 14.23 -11.32 -23.19
N GLU A 216 13.53 -10.42 -22.50
CA GLU A 216 12.23 -10.72 -21.90
C GLU A 216 11.29 -9.54 -22.07
N THR A 217 9.99 -9.84 -22.10
CA THR A 217 8.98 -8.79 -21.94
C THR A 217 8.70 -8.58 -20.45
N VAL A 218 8.90 -7.36 -19.98
CA VAL A 218 8.65 -6.94 -18.60
C VAL A 218 7.41 -6.07 -18.54
N GLU A 219 6.48 -6.43 -17.67
CA GLU A 219 5.37 -5.56 -17.30
C GLU A 219 5.75 -4.81 -16.01
N THR A 220 5.67 -3.48 -16.06
CA THR A 220 6.04 -2.64 -14.92
C THR A 220 5.14 -1.41 -14.82
N HIS A 221 5.04 -0.87 -13.60
CA HIS A 221 4.39 0.41 -13.33
C HIS A 221 5.41 1.56 -13.22
N PHE A 222 6.71 1.24 -13.28
CA PHE A 222 7.75 2.24 -13.18
C PHE A 222 7.83 3.07 -14.44
N GLY A 223 7.54 4.37 -14.32
CA GLY A 223 7.56 5.30 -15.44
C GLY A 223 8.95 5.73 -15.91
N THR A 224 10.04 5.27 -15.29
CA THR A 224 11.43 5.62 -15.70
C THR A 224 12.38 4.44 -15.60
N VAL A 225 13.53 4.55 -16.27
CA VAL A 225 14.53 3.47 -16.41
C VAL A 225 15.15 3.00 -15.08
N GLY A 226 15.47 3.91 -14.15
CA GLY A 226 16.13 3.56 -12.88
C GLY A 226 15.35 2.53 -12.03
N PRO A 227 14.10 2.81 -11.65
CA PRO A 227 13.31 1.87 -10.87
C PRO A 227 13.03 0.54 -11.59
N LEU A 228 12.91 0.54 -12.93
CA LEU A 228 12.85 -0.71 -13.72
C LEU A 228 14.11 -1.56 -13.51
N TYR A 229 15.29 -0.95 -13.49
CA TYR A 229 16.53 -1.69 -13.26
C TYR A 229 16.62 -2.29 -11.86
N GLU A 230 16.23 -1.55 -10.81
CA GLU A 230 16.22 -2.08 -9.44
C GLU A 230 15.30 -3.30 -9.30
N GLN A 231 14.12 -3.26 -9.93
CA GLN A 231 13.21 -4.41 -10.00
C GLN A 231 13.89 -5.64 -10.62
N LEU A 232 14.63 -5.46 -11.72
CA LEU A 232 15.32 -6.55 -12.41
C LEU A 232 16.55 -7.03 -11.64
N LYS A 233 17.26 -6.11 -10.98
CA LYS A 233 18.39 -6.40 -10.11
C LYS A 233 17.96 -7.27 -8.93
N GLU A 234 16.84 -6.97 -8.30
CA GLU A 234 16.25 -7.79 -7.23
C GLU A 234 15.81 -9.16 -7.75
N LYS A 235 15.13 -9.19 -8.92
CA LYS A 235 14.63 -10.43 -9.53
C LYS A 235 15.74 -11.42 -9.89
N TYR A 236 16.85 -10.95 -10.45
CA TYR A 236 17.92 -11.81 -10.99
C TYR A 236 19.24 -11.76 -10.23
N GLY A 237 19.34 -10.92 -9.19
CA GLY A 237 20.58 -10.75 -8.42
C GLY A 237 21.71 -10.13 -9.24
N PHE A 238 21.42 -9.13 -10.09
CA PHE A 238 22.46 -8.50 -10.92
C PHE A 238 23.51 -7.79 -10.05
N PRO A 239 24.82 -7.96 -10.34
CA PRO A 239 25.89 -7.46 -9.47
C PRO A 239 26.30 -6.01 -9.77
N PHE A 240 25.62 -5.34 -10.71
CA PHE A 240 26.01 -4.00 -11.16
C PHE A 240 25.20 -2.91 -10.45
N GLU A 241 25.91 -1.87 -10.03
CA GLU A 241 25.31 -0.61 -9.62
C GLU A 241 25.00 0.26 -10.85
N ALA A 242 23.96 1.10 -10.76
CA ALA A 242 23.47 1.90 -11.88
C ALA A 242 24.54 2.87 -12.45
N ASP A 243 25.48 3.34 -11.62
CA ASP A 243 26.58 4.22 -12.04
C ASP A 243 27.62 3.52 -12.94
N ARG A 244 27.69 2.18 -12.88
CA ARG A 244 28.57 1.36 -13.71
C ARG A 244 27.93 0.91 -15.01
N LEU A 245 26.62 1.05 -15.13
CA LEU A 245 25.86 0.69 -16.31
C LEU A 245 25.59 1.92 -17.18
N ARG A 246 25.51 1.69 -18.50
CA ARG A 246 24.85 2.62 -19.41
C ARG A 246 23.51 2.03 -19.82
N VAL A 247 22.54 2.89 -20.11
CA VAL A 247 21.24 2.45 -20.60
C VAL A 247 20.97 3.02 -21.99
N ALA A 248 20.42 2.18 -22.86
CA ALA A 248 19.90 2.59 -24.14
C ALA A 248 18.39 2.32 -24.19
N LEU A 249 17.63 3.28 -24.69
CA LEU A 249 16.18 3.21 -24.90
C LEU A 249 15.91 3.38 -26.40
N ASN A 250 15.25 2.41 -27.02
CA ASN A 250 14.91 2.41 -28.45
C ASN A 250 16.10 2.65 -29.39
N GLY A 251 17.31 2.24 -28.96
CA GLY A 251 18.56 2.37 -29.74
C GLY A 251 19.45 3.55 -29.35
N ASP A 252 18.95 4.50 -28.55
CA ASP A 252 19.70 5.70 -28.15
C ASP A 252 20.08 5.66 -26.66
N PHE A 253 21.28 6.15 -26.33
CA PHE A 253 21.69 6.29 -24.93
C PHE A 253 20.76 7.27 -24.20
N ALA A 254 20.27 6.85 -23.04
CA ALA A 254 19.30 7.61 -22.26
C ALA A 254 19.79 7.83 -20.82
N PRO A 255 19.33 8.89 -20.14
CA PRO A 255 19.54 9.03 -18.71
C PRO A 255 18.67 8.04 -17.92
N TRP A 256 19.08 7.69 -16.70
CA TRP A 256 18.30 6.83 -15.79
C TRP A 256 16.92 7.39 -15.40
N THR A 257 16.74 8.71 -15.56
CA THR A 257 15.48 9.43 -15.34
C THR A 257 14.60 9.48 -16.58
N GLN A 258 15.01 8.87 -17.70
CA GLN A 258 14.26 8.87 -18.94
C GLN A 258 12.89 8.20 -18.74
N PRO A 259 11.78 8.83 -19.17
CA PRO A 259 10.46 8.23 -19.13
C PRO A 259 10.33 7.01 -20.05
N LEU A 260 9.60 6.00 -19.58
CA LEU A 260 9.29 4.76 -20.31
C LEU A 260 7.84 4.75 -20.82
N LYS A 261 7.62 4.11 -21.96
CA LYS A 261 6.32 3.89 -22.59
C LYS A 261 6.15 2.42 -22.98
N SER A 262 4.90 1.95 -23.02
CA SER A 262 4.63 0.59 -23.49
C SER A 262 5.10 0.42 -24.94
N GLY A 263 5.80 -0.69 -25.20
CA GLY A 263 6.45 -1.00 -26.47
C GLY A 263 7.89 -0.52 -26.57
N ASP A 264 8.41 0.20 -25.57
CA ASP A 264 9.82 0.60 -25.56
C ASP A 264 10.74 -0.62 -25.39
N HIS A 265 11.90 -0.53 -26.07
CA HIS A 265 12.99 -1.48 -25.97
C HIS A 265 14.12 -0.91 -25.10
N VAL A 266 14.43 -1.58 -23.99
CA VAL A 266 15.42 -1.13 -23.00
C VAL A 266 16.62 -2.07 -22.99
N VAL A 267 17.83 -1.49 -23.03
CA VAL A 267 19.08 -2.26 -22.97
C VAL A 267 19.96 -1.73 -21.85
N PHE A 268 20.29 -2.61 -20.90
CA PHE A 268 21.30 -2.33 -19.88
C PHE A 268 22.67 -2.82 -20.36
N ILE A 269 23.60 -1.88 -20.50
CA ILE A 269 24.92 -2.10 -21.08
C ILE A 269 25.94 -2.12 -19.94
N PRO A 270 26.43 -3.29 -19.52
CA PRO A 270 27.49 -3.38 -18.53
C PRO A 270 28.82 -2.81 -19.06
N PRO A 271 29.73 -2.40 -18.16
CA PRO A 271 31.04 -1.95 -18.56
C PRO A 271 31.74 -3.10 -19.30
N VAL A 272 32.25 -2.81 -20.49
CA VAL A 272 32.87 -3.82 -21.35
C VAL A 272 34.18 -4.26 -20.70
N THR A 273 34.26 -5.49 -20.22
CA THR A 273 35.54 -6.12 -19.90
C THR A 273 36.14 -6.67 -21.19
N GLY A 274 36.92 -5.85 -21.90
CA GLY A 274 37.89 -6.33 -22.90
C GLY A 274 37.77 -5.72 -24.30
N GLY A 275 38.87 -5.09 -24.72
CA GLY A 275 39.12 -4.45 -26.00
C GLY A 275 40.25 -3.45 -25.86
#